data_AF-A0A1C6RZ70-F1
#
_entry.id   AF-A0A1C6RZ70-F1
#
_cell.length_a   1.000
_cell.length_b   1.000
_cell.length_c   1.000
_cell.angle_alpha   90.00
_cell.angle_beta   90.00
_cell.angle_gamma   90.00
#
_symmetry.space_group_name_H-M   'P 1'
#
loop_
_entity.id
_entity.type
_entity.pdbx_description
1 polymer ?
#
loop_
_entity_poly.entity_id
_entity_poly.type
_entity_poly.pdbx_seq_one_letter_code
_entity_poly.pdbx_strand_id
1 'polypeptide(L)'
;MRQRRRLGLALSSAAATGVACLAIATPALATDPAGNNGTVKIDTVEVDDHNDPNIANRPHVGCTFKVRFFGFDKDQTAKITFDIHPPSGTSDVPLYSKTETVSDDAAAGGMNDEDAVFTYSVADDFKDLSKYKEHEKQGYHVKLTIESEGVPGGVKHKVFWVPNCQTPTTPTTPPGSPTTTPPTESTAPGGSVSPGAGGNGGGEEGGLPLTGVAGTSIALTGLALIAGGAGLVWLRRRRDNITFTS
;
A
#
# COMPACT_ATOMS: atom_id res chain seq x y z
N MET A 1 -46.15 -74.11 -56.33
CA MET A 1 -45.05 -73.91 -57.30
C MET A 1 -44.08 -72.85 -56.77
N ARG A 2 -42.78 -73.22 -56.74
CA ARG A 2 -41.57 -72.38 -56.92
C ARG A 2 -41.47 -71.00 -56.23
N GLN A 3 -40.75 -71.00 -55.10
CA GLN A 3 -39.45 -70.34 -54.91
C GLN A 3 -39.11 -69.16 -55.84
N ARG A 4 -38.78 -67.99 -55.26
CA ARG A 4 -37.61 -67.20 -55.65
C ARG A 4 -37.24 -66.16 -54.58
N ARG A 5 -36.05 -66.36 -54.02
CA ARG A 5 -35.24 -65.37 -53.30
C ARG A 5 -34.95 -64.19 -54.23
N ARG A 6 -34.92 -62.97 -53.69
CA ARG A 6 -34.00 -61.92 -54.15
C ARG A 6 -33.49 -61.13 -52.95
N LEU A 7 -32.17 -61.21 -52.75
CA LEU A 7 -31.39 -60.23 -51.99
C LEU A 7 -31.51 -58.88 -52.69
N GLY A 8 -31.73 -57.82 -51.92
CA GLY A 8 -31.53 -56.44 -52.32
C GLY A 8 -30.61 -55.77 -51.32
N LEU A 9 -29.34 -55.65 -51.68
CA LEU A 9 -28.33 -54.85 -51.01
C LEU A 9 -28.65 -53.37 -51.31
N ALA A 10 -28.82 -52.52 -50.31
CA ALA A 10 -28.83 -51.07 -50.52
C ALA A 10 -27.97 -50.40 -49.44
N LEU A 11 -26.90 -49.79 -49.94
CA LEU A 11 -25.91 -49.00 -49.23
C LEU A 11 -26.51 -47.71 -48.65
N SER A 12 -25.98 -47.34 -47.48
CA SER A 12 -25.53 -46.00 -47.08
C SER A 12 -26.45 -44.80 -47.25
N SER A 13 -26.75 -44.13 -46.14
CA SER A 13 -26.61 -42.66 -46.00
C SER A 13 -26.74 -42.26 -44.53
N ALA A 14 -25.63 -41.79 -43.95
CA ALA A 14 -25.60 -41.09 -42.68
C ALA A 14 -26.18 -39.68 -42.86
N ALA A 15 -27.06 -39.24 -41.96
CA ALA A 15 -27.42 -37.84 -41.79
C ALA A 15 -27.62 -37.58 -40.29
N ALA A 16 -26.52 -37.23 -39.61
CA ALA A 16 -26.57 -36.69 -38.26
C ALA A 16 -26.86 -35.18 -38.36
N THR A 17 -28.12 -34.80 -38.18
CA THR A 17 -28.53 -33.40 -38.01
C THR A 17 -28.21 -32.94 -36.59
N GLY A 18 -26.97 -32.48 -36.39
CA GLY A 18 -26.59 -31.74 -35.19
C GLY A 18 -27.01 -30.28 -35.32
N VAL A 19 -28.11 -29.88 -34.67
CA VAL A 19 -28.47 -28.47 -34.50
C VAL A 19 -27.48 -27.85 -33.53
N ALA A 20 -26.48 -27.15 -34.07
CA ALA A 20 -25.56 -26.34 -33.29
C ALA A 20 -26.27 -25.07 -32.81
N CYS A 21 -26.71 -25.07 -31.56
CA CYS A 21 -27.09 -23.83 -30.88
C CYS A 21 -25.83 -22.96 -30.72
N LEU A 22 -25.65 -22.00 -31.61
CA LEU A 22 -24.70 -20.90 -31.43
C LEU A 22 -25.22 -20.00 -30.30
N ALA A 23 -24.87 -20.32 -29.06
CA ALA A 23 -25.02 -19.40 -27.95
C ALA A 23 -24.07 -18.22 -28.19
N ILE A 24 -24.64 -17.05 -28.47
CA ILE A 24 -23.90 -15.79 -28.52
C ILE A 24 -23.45 -15.52 -27.08
N ALA A 25 -22.22 -15.91 -26.76
CA ALA A 25 -21.57 -15.50 -25.52
C ALA A 25 -21.30 -13.99 -25.64
N THR A 26 -22.19 -13.17 -25.08
CA THR A 26 -21.85 -11.78 -24.78
C THR A 26 -20.65 -11.81 -23.85
N PRO A 27 -19.52 -11.16 -24.19
CA PRO A 27 -18.45 -11.01 -23.21
C PRO A 27 -19.05 -10.19 -22.07
N ALA A 28 -19.26 -10.82 -20.92
CA ALA A 28 -19.43 -10.08 -19.69
C ALA A 28 -18.18 -9.22 -19.57
N LEU A 29 -18.35 -7.89 -19.58
CA LEU A 29 -17.34 -6.95 -19.13
C LEU A 29 -17.09 -7.31 -17.66
N ALA A 30 -16.21 -8.28 -17.43
CA ALA A 30 -15.72 -8.59 -16.11
C ALA A 30 -14.84 -7.40 -15.74
N THR A 31 -15.43 -6.44 -15.02
CA THR A 31 -14.65 -5.48 -14.25
C THR A 31 -13.73 -6.29 -13.35
N ASP A 32 -12.43 -6.04 -13.43
CA ASP A 32 -11.47 -6.64 -12.51
C ASP A 32 -11.93 -6.27 -11.09
N PRO A 33 -12.28 -7.25 -10.24
CA PRO A 33 -12.75 -6.93 -8.90
C PRO A 33 -11.67 -6.12 -8.18
N ALA A 34 -12.08 -5.00 -7.58
CA ALA A 34 -11.17 -4.14 -6.82
C ALA A 34 -10.39 -4.99 -5.81
N GLY A 35 -9.07 -5.00 -5.97
CA GLY A 35 -8.15 -5.77 -5.18
C GLY A 35 -7.77 -5.04 -3.90
N ASN A 36 -7.21 -5.78 -2.94
CA ASN A 36 -6.50 -5.20 -1.80
C ASN A 36 -5.08 -4.78 -2.22
N ASN A 37 -4.99 -4.11 -3.37
CA ASN A 37 -3.75 -3.61 -3.91
C ASN A 37 -3.27 -2.42 -3.07
N GLY A 38 -1.98 -2.15 -3.16
CA GLY A 38 -1.39 -0.97 -2.57
C GLY A 38 -0.95 -1.04 -1.11
N THR A 39 -0.28 0.03 -0.68
CA THR A 39 0.30 0.20 0.65
C THR A 39 0.09 1.62 1.15
N VAL A 40 0.11 1.78 2.48
CA VAL A 40 -0.01 3.09 3.10
C VAL A 40 1.21 3.35 3.97
N LYS A 41 1.71 4.58 3.92
CA LYS A 41 2.86 5.04 4.71
C LYS A 41 2.49 6.31 5.47
N ILE A 42 2.94 6.39 6.71
CA ILE A 42 2.90 7.62 7.51
C ILE A 42 4.23 8.34 7.32
N ASP A 43 4.20 9.65 7.05
CA ASP A 43 5.42 10.43 6.85
C ASP A 43 5.33 11.85 7.42
N THR A 44 6.48 12.52 7.51
CA THR A 44 6.55 13.94 7.90
C THR A 44 6.20 14.85 6.71
N VAL A 45 6.00 16.14 6.97
CA VAL A 45 5.67 17.10 5.91
C VAL A 45 6.84 17.40 4.96
N GLU A 46 8.09 17.18 5.40
CA GLU A 46 9.35 17.56 4.73
C GLU A 46 9.86 16.54 3.70
N VAL A 47 9.04 15.61 3.22
CA VAL A 47 9.49 14.71 2.15
C VAL A 47 9.36 15.42 0.81
N ASP A 48 10.51 15.63 0.16
CA ASP A 48 10.69 16.56 -0.97
C ASP A 48 10.18 16.00 -2.32
N ASP A 49 10.10 14.68 -2.50
CA ASP A 49 9.69 14.06 -3.77
C ASP A 49 9.05 12.67 -3.56
N HIS A 50 8.13 12.27 -4.44
CA HIS A 50 7.57 10.90 -4.51
C HIS A 50 8.60 9.84 -4.94
N ASN A 51 9.75 10.27 -5.47
CA ASN A 51 10.89 9.44 -5.81
C ASN A 51 11.97 9.42 -4.73
N ASP A 52 11.77 10.08 -3.59
CA ASP A 52 12.74 10.02 -2.50
C ASP A 52 12.91 8.56 -2.04
N PRO A 53 14.13 7.99 -2.09
CA PRO A 53 14.37 6.63 -1.58
C PRO A 53 14.08 6.50 -0.07
N ASN A 54 13.91 7.61 0.65
CA ASN A 54 13.61 7.66 2.08
C ASN A 54 12.10 7.69 2.41
N ILE A 55 11.20 7.47 1.43
CA ILE A 55 9.76 7.30 1.69
C ILE A 55 9.55 6.04 2.52
N ALA A 56 9.44 6.23 3.82
CA ALA A 56 9.41 5.17 4.81
C ALA A 56 8.27 5.42 5.79
N ASN A 57 7.77 4.34 6.41
CA ASN A 57 6.82 4.47 7.50
C ASN A 57 7.52 5.09 8.71
N ARG A 58 7.20 6.34 9.05
CA ARG A 58 7.74 7.04 10.21
C ARG A 58 6.95 6.70 11.48
N PRO A 59 7.57 6.05 12.49
CA PRO A 59 6.89 5.72 13.74
C PRO A 59 6.66 6.94 14.64
N HIS A 60 7.33 8.05 14.37
CA HIS A 60 7.16 9.33 15.08
C HIS A 60 7.01 10.43 14.04
N VAL A 61 5.98 11.26 14.19
CA VAL A 61 5.73 12.41 13.32
C VAL A 61 5.53 13.69 14.14
N GLY A 62 5.43 14.83 13.46
CA GLY A 62 5.15 16.12 14.09
C GLY A 62 3.65 16.36 14.31
N CYS A 63 3.30 17.59 14.71
CA CYS A 63 1.91 18.02 14.83
C CYS A 63 1.15 18.03 13.51
N THR A 64 1.88 18.10 12.40
CA THR A 64 1.35 17.91 11.06
C THR A 64 2.09 16.76 10.41
N PHE A 65 1.35 15.86 9.76
CA PHE A 65 1.90 14.65 9.14
C PHE A 65 1.10 14.26 7.89
N LYS A 66 1.67 13.41 7.06
CA LYS A 66 1.08 12.92 5.82
C LYS A 66 0.73 11.45 5.92
N VAL A 67 -0.42 11.07 5.37
CA VAL A 67 -0.76 9.68 5.04
C VAL A 67 -0.70 9.55 3.52
N ARG A 68 0.18 8.69 3.05
CA ARG A 68 0.49 8.51 1.62
C ARG A 68 0.01 7.13 1.18
N PHE A 69 -0.73 7.09 0.08
CA PHE A 69 -1.33 5.91 -0.53
C PHE A 69 -0.57 5.57 -1.81
N PHE A 70 -0.28 4.28 -2.00
CA PHE A 70 0.49 3.82 -3.15
C PHE A 70 -0.09 2.55 -3.77
N GLY A 71 -0.21 2.49 -5.09
CA GLY A 71 -0.63 1.32 -5.87
C GLY A 71 -2.04 0.82 -5.55
N PHE A 72 -2.94 1.72 -5.15
CA PHE A 72 -4.38 1.44 -5.04
C PHE A 72 -5.02 1.36 -6.43
N ASP A 73 -6.17 0.69 -6.52
CA ASP A 73 -6.88 0.57 -7.79
C ASP A 73 -7.59 1.87 -8.15
N LYS A 74 -7.77 2.09 -9.45
CA LYS A 74 -8.42 3.30 -9.98
C LYS A 74 -9.77 3.55 -9.33
N ASP A 75 -9.98 4.80 -8.90
CA ASP A 75 -11.21 5.31 -8.32
C ASP A 75 -11.60 4.61 -6.99
N GLN A 76 -10.66 3.89 -6.35
CA GLN A 76 -10.89 3.23 -5.08
C GLN A 76 -11.14 4.27 -3.97
N THR A 77 -12.15 4.03 -3.14
CA THR A 77 -12.42 4.81 -1.93
C THR A 77 -11.99 4.04 -0.70
N ALA A 78 -11.49 4.76 0.31
CA ALA A 78 -11.17 4.16 1.59
C ALA A 78 -11.61 5.05 2.75
N LYS A 79 -12.13 4.39 3.79
CA LYS A 79 -12.41 5.02 5.08
C LYS A 79 -11.13 5.09 5.89
N ILE A 80 -10.68 6.31 6.14
CA ILE A 80 -9.50 6.64 6.93
C ILE A 80 -9.95 6.91 8.36
N THR A 81 -9.47 6.11 9.31
CA THR A 81 -9.85 6.21 10.72
C THR A 81 -8.61 6.27 11.60
N PHE A 82 -8.57 7.22 12.52
CA PHE A 82 -7.55 7.29 13.56
C PHE A 82 -8.17 7.01 14.92
N ASP A 83 -7.58 6.07 15.65
CA ASP A 83 -7.98 5.69 16.99
C ASP A 83 -6.79 5.84 17.94
N ILE A 84 -7.07 6.14 19.22
CA ILE A 84 -6.07 5.99 20.26
C ILE A 84 -5.68 4.50 20.38
N HIS A 85 -4.40 4.23 20.65
CA HIS A 85 -3.87 2.87 20.75
C HIS A 85 -3.14 2.66 22.09
N PRO A 86 -3.17 1.45 22.68
CA PRO A 86 -2.35 1.14 23.84
C PRO A 86 -0.86 1.38 23.53
N PRO A 87 -0.07 1.98 24.43
CA PRO A 87 -0.35 2.18 25.85
C PRO A 87 -1.02 3.51 26.22
N SER A 88 -1.37 4.36 25.24
CA SER A 88 -2.03 5.64 25.51
C SER A 88 -3.50 5.49 25.90
N GLY A 89 -4.12 4.37 25.54
CA GLY A 89 -5.46 4.00 25.97
C GLY A 89 -6.21 3.24 24.89
N THR A 90 -7.53 3.22 25.03
CA THR A 90 -8.48 2.71 24.06
C THR A 90 -9.62 3.72 23.91
N SER A 91 -10.30 3.72 22.77
CA SER A 91 -11.47 4.58 22.54
C SER A 91 -12.57 3.79 21.85
N ASP A 92 -13.82 4.08 22.23
CA ASP A 92 -15.02 3.60 21.53
C ASP A 92 -15.39 4.48 20.33
N VAL A 93 -14.87 5.72 20.30
CA VAL A 93 -15.12 6.70 19.24
C VAL A 93 -13.80 7.10 18.59
N PRO A 94 -13.69 7.09 17.25
CA PRO A 94 -12.47 7.51 16.58
C PRO A 94 -12.08 8.95 16.90
N LEU A 95 -10.77 9.19 16.97
CA LEU A 95 -10.19 10.54 17.02
C LEU A 95 -10.56 11.31 15.75
N TYR A 96 -10.60 10.62 14.62
CA TYR A 96 -10.97 11.14 13.32
C TYR A 96 -11.50 9.98 12.45
N SER A 97 -12.46 10.26 11.57
CA SER A 97 -12.91 9.30 10.56
C SER A 97 -13.49 10.02 9.34
N LYS A 98 -13.02 9.68 8.14
CA LYS A 98 -13.53 10.23 6.87
C LYS A 98 -13.28 9.23 5.73
N THR A 99 -14.21 9.14 4.78
CA THR A 99 -14.00 8.41 3.52
C THR A 99 -13.46 9.36 2.46
N GLU A 100 -12.42 8.94 1.75
CA GLU A 100 -11.79 9.67 0.65
C GLU A 100 -11.61 8.77 -0.56
N THR A 101 -11.51 9.35 -1.75
CA THR A 101 -10.97 8.67 -2.94
C THR A 101 -9.46 8.64 -2.82
N VAL A 102 -8.87 7.44 -2.92
CA VAL A 102 -7.45 7.21 -2.61
C VAL A 102 -6.60 6.82 -3.81
N SER A 103 -7.17 6.83 -5.02
CA SER A 103 -6.46 6.70 -6.29
C SER A 103 -7.33 7.21 -7.43
N ASP A 104 -6.72 7.84 -8.44
CA ASP A 104 -7.38 8.31 -9.67
C ASP A 104 -6.87 7.60 -10.94
N ASP A 105 -5.94 6.66 -10.81
CA ASP A 105 -5.31 5.91 -11.90
C ASP A 105 -5.19 4.41 -11.59
N ALA A 106 -4.81 3.61 -12.59
CA ALA A 106 -4.73 2.17 -12.41
C ALA A 106 -3.41 1.80 -11.73
N ALA A 107 -3.48 0.91 -10.73
CA ALA A 107 -2.30 0.40 -10.04
C ALA A 107 -1.20 -0.05 -11.03
N ALA A 108 -0.09 0.68 -11.05
CA ALA A 108 1.02 0.48 -11.98
C ALA A 108 2.02 -0.60 -11.50
N GLY A 109 1.86 -1.09 -10.26
CA GLY A 109 2.72 -2.12 -9.65
C GLY A 109 4.15 -1.64 -9.38
N GLY A 110 4.42 -0.34 -9.54
CA GLY A 110 5.70 0.30 -9.24
C GLY A 110 5.92 0.50 -7.74
N MET A 111 7.19 0.59 -7.31
CA MET A 111 7.55 0.74 -5.90
C MET A 111 7.15 2.11 -5.30
N ASN A 112 6.93 3.12 -6.15
CA ASN A 112 6.61 4.50 -5.80
C ASN A 112 5.40 5.04 -6.60
N ASP A 113 4.45 4.17 -6.90
CA ASP A 113 3.18 4.53 -7.52
C ASP A 113 2.34 5.30 -6.49
N GLU A 114 2.52 6.62 -6.36
CA GLU A 114 1.78 7.42 -5.37
C GLU A 114 0.44 7.87 -5.93
N ASP A 115 -0.64 7.41 -5.31
CA ASP A 115 -1.99 7.69 -5.80
C ASP A 115 -2.66 8.84 -5.03
N ALA A 116 -2.38 8.98 -3.73
CA ALA A 116 -2.96 10.05 -2.91
C ALA A 116 -2.12 10.42 -1.68
N VAL A 117 -2.18 11.69 -1.30
CA VAL A 117 -1.57 12.21 -0.07
C VAL A 117 -2.57 13.06 0.69
N PHE A 118 -2.83 12.68 1.94
CA PHE A 118 -3.65 13.47 2.86
C PHE A 118 -2.79 14.02 4.00
N THR A 119 -2.92 15.31 4.26
CA THR A 119 -2.20 15.98 5.36
C THR A 119 -3.17 16.14 6.54
N TYR A 120 -2.70 15.78 7.73
CA TYR A 120 -3.46 15.88 8.98
C TYR A 120 -2.74 16.76 9.98
N SER A 121 -3.51 17.50 10.77
CA SER A 121 -3.09 18.26 11.95
C SER A 121 -3.64 17.59 13.20
N VAL A 122 -2.77 17.27 14.15
CA VAL A 122 -3.18 16.70 15.44
C VAL A 122 -4.08 17.65 16.21
N ALA A 123 -3.85 18.97 16.11
CA ALA A 123 -4.64 19.96 16.84
C ALA A 123 -6.01 20.22 16.20
N ASP A 124 -6.10 20.15 14.87
CA ASP A 124 -7.30 20.56 14.14
C ASP A 124 -8.20 19.37 13.76
N ASP A 125 -7.61 18.23 13.41
CA ASP A 125 -8.37 17.07 12.91
C ASP A 125 -8.73 16.07 14.01
N PHE A 126 -7.91 15.93 15.05
CA PHE A 126 -8.16 14.95 16.10
C PHE A 126 -9.06 15.52 17.18
N LYS A 127 -10.03 14.71 17.63
CA LYS A 127 -10.75 14.96 18.87
C LYS A 127 -9.78 15.05 20.05
N ASP A 128 -10.21 15.77 21.09
CA ASP A 128 -9.44 16.01 22.30
C ASP A 128 -8.74 14.75 22.84
N LEU A 129 -7.41 14.86 22.91
CA LEU A 129 -6.50 13.81 23.38
C LEU A 129 -6.24 13.88 24.89
N SER A 130 -6.63 14.97 25.57
CA SER A 130 -6.30 15.26 26.97
C SER A 130 -6.71 14.16 27.96
N LYS A 131 -7.74 13.39 27.61
CA LYS A 131 -8.26 12.28 28.42
C LYS A 131 -7.45 10.99 28.31
N TYR A 132 -6.52 10.90 27.37
CA TYR A 132 -5.68 9.72 27.18
C TYR A 132 -4.33 9.87 27.86
N LYS A 133 -3.64 8.74 28.04
CA LYS A 133 -2.32 8.72 28.66
C LYS A 133 -1.26 9.14 27.66
N GLU A 134 -0.70 10.33 27.87
CA GLU A 134 0.48 10.79 27.15
C GLU A 134 1.74 10.03 27.62
N HIS A 135 2.59 9.63 26.69
CA HIS A 135 3.93 9.12 26.97
C HIS A 135 4.94 10.27 26.97
N GLU A 136 5.69 10.43 28.06
CA GLU A 136 6.58 11.58 28.34
C GLU A 136 7.51 11.99 27.19
N LYS A 137 8.01 11.03 26.41
CA LYS A 137 8.94 11.29 25.29
C LYS A 137 8.33 11.21 23.89
N GLN A 138 7.17 10.58 23.76
CA GLN A 138 6.64 10.15 22.46
C GLN A 138 5.29 10.81 22.14
N GLY A 139 4.58 11.32 23.16
CA GLY A 139 3.22 11.82 23.02
C GLY A 139 2.18 10.69 23.06
N TYR A 140 1.21 10.72 22.16
CA TYR A 140 0.11 9.77 22.11
C TYR A 140 0.34 8.69 21.05
N HIS A 141 0.05 7.44 21.42
CA HIS A 141 0.11 6.31 20.50
C HIS A 141 -1.21 6.19 19.73
N VAL A 142 -1.14 6.21 18.40
CA VAL A 142 -2.30 6.29 17.51
C VAL A 142 -2.24 5.15 16.51
N LYS A 143 -3.41 4.57 16.22
CA LYS A 143 -3.61 3.57 15.17
C LYS A 143 -4.36 4.22 14.01
N LEU A 144 -3.74 4.20 12.83
CA LEU A 144 -4.42 4.39 11.55
C LEU A 144 -5.06 3.06 11.12
N THR A 145 -6.32 3.12 10.73
CA THR A 145 -7.04 2.06 10.01
C THR A 145 -7.53 2.61 8.68
N ILE A 146 -7.19 1.90 7.61
CA ILE A 146 -7.68 2.13 6.25
C ILE A 146 -8.59 0.96 5.91
N GLU A 147 -9.83 1.25 5.56
CA GLU A 147 -10.80 0.25 5.10
C GLU A 147 -11.25 0.64 3.69
N SER A 148 -10.75 -0.08 2.68
CA SER A 148 -11.14 0.11 1.29
C SER A 148 -12.57 -0.37 1.05
N GLU A 149 -13.43 0.50 0.53
CA GLU A 149 -14.84 0.19 0.33
C GLU A 149 -15.02 -0.84 -0.80
N GLY A 150 -15.90 -1.82 -0.57
CA GLY A 150 -16.19 -2.86 -1.57
C GLY A 150 -15.03 -3.84 -1.84
N VAL A 151 -13.90 -3.74 -1.12
CA VAL A 151 -12.74 -4.62 -1.27
C VAL A 151 -12.68 -5.64 -0.13
N PRO A 152 -12.98 -6.92 -0.38
CA PRO A 152 -12.88 -7.97 0.63
C PRO A 152 -11.46 -8.06 1.22
N GLY A 153 -11.36 -7.93 2.55
CA GLY A 153 -10.07 -7.94 3.24
C GLY A 153 -9.21 -6.70 2.99
N GLY A 154 -9.76 -5.64 2.39
CA GLY A 154 -9.13 -4.36 2.09
C GLY A 154 -8.83 -3.49 3.33
N VAL A 155 -8.46 -4.11 4.45
CA VAL A 155 -8.15 -3.41 5.70
C VAL A 155 -6.64 -3.35 5.88
N LYS A 156 -6.10 -2.15 6.10
CA LYS A 156 -4.68 -1.90 6.38
C LYS A 156 -4.55 -1.11 7.67
N HIS A 157 -3.48 -1.33 8.43
CA HIS A 157 -3.23 -0.63 9.69
C HIS A 157 -1.81 -0.09 9.78
N LYS A 158 -1.65 1.06 10.45
CA LYS A 158 -0.37 1.58 10.93
C LYS A 158 -0.51 2.04 12.36
N VAL A 159 0.56 1.92 13.13
CA VAL A 159 0.62 2.44 14.49
C VAL A 159 1.86 3.33 14.59
N PHE A 160 1.68 4.52 15.14
CA PHE A 160 2.69 5.56 15.21
C PHE A 160 2.41 6.50 16.40
N TRP A 161 3.36 7.37 16.68
CA TRP A 161 3.31 8.34 17.77
C TRP A 161 3.14 9.76 17.24
N VAL A 162 2.24 10.50 17.87
CA VAL A 162 2.03 11.93 17.63
C VAL A 162 2.32 12.74 18.90
N PRO A 163 2.93 13.92 18.80
CA PRO A 163 3.20 14.77 19.95
C PRO A 163 1.91 15.36 20.52
N ASN A 164 2.00 15.91 21.73
CA ASN A 164 0.94 16.75 22.25
C ASN A 164 0.98 18.13 21.58
N CYS A 165 -0.02 18.39 20.74
CA CYS A 165 -0.11 19.59 19.93
C CYS A 165 -1.16 20.59 20.43
N GLN A 166 -1.66 20.40 21.65
CA GLN A 166 -2.56 21.38 22.24
C GLN A 166 -1.84 22.72 22.34
N THR A 167 -2.40 23.73 21.67
CA THR A 167 -1.92 25.10 21.83
C THR A 167 -2.17 25.48 23.30
N PRO A 168 -1.14 25.91 24.06
CA PRO A 168 -1.38 26.40 25.40
C PRO A 168 -2.37 27.56 25.29
N THR A 169 -3.52 27.44 25.96
CA THR A 169 -4.44 28.56 26.09
C THR A 169 -3.69 29.63 26.87
N THR A 170 -3.23 30.69 26.18
CA THR A 170 -2.62 31.83 26.84
C THR A 170 -3.57 32.31 27.93
N PRO A 171 -3.18 32.30 29.23
CA PRO A 171 -4.01 32.91 30.25
C PRO A 171 -4.20 34.38 29.88
N THR A 172 -5.45 34.83 29.76
CA THR A 172 -5.76 36.24 29.56
C THR A 172 -5.27 37.02 30.78
N THR A 173 -4.06 37.56 30.71
CA THR A 173 -3.54 38.50 31.69
C THR A 173 -4.44 39.75 31.67
N PRO A 174 -5.03 40.18 32.81
CA PRO A 174 -5.73 41.45 32.89
C PRO A 174 -4.81 42.61 32.48
N PRO A 175 -5.30 43.69 31.84
CA PRO A 175 -4.46 44.80 31.40
C PRO A 175 -3.78 45.46 32.61
N GLY A 176 -2.49 45.17 32.78
CA GLY A 176 -1.61 45.79 33.77
C GLY A 176 -1.02 47.09 33.23
N SER A 177 -1.24 48.16 33.99
CA SER A 177 -0.77 49.54 33.84
C SER A 177 0.73 49.68 33.46
N PRO A 178 1.13 50.71 32.68
CA PRO A 178 2.51 50.85 32.18
C PRO A 178 3.50 51.19 33.30
N THR A 179 4.62 50.46 33.36
CA THR A 179 5.78 50.81 34.19
C THR A 179 7.03 50.98 33.31
N THR A 180 7.72 52.06 33.60
CA THR A 180 8.81 52.77 32.91
C THR A 180 10.13 52.02 32.72
N THR A 181 10.74 52.19 31.55
CA THR A 181 12.12 51.84 31.14
C THR A 181 13.17 52.80 31.73
N PRO A 182 14.37 52.30 32.11
CA PRO A 182 15.63 52.91 31.63
C PRO A 182 16.72 51.91 31.14
N PRO A 183 17.86 52.38 30.57
CA PRO A 183 18.41 51.85 29.30
C PRO A 183 19.71 51.00 29.32
N THR A 184 19.94 50.41 28.15
CA THR A 184 21.12 50.04 27.33
C THR A 184 22.57 50.33 27.79
N GLU A 185 23.43 49.30 27.70
CA GLU A 185 24.87 49.31 27.31
C GLU A 185 25.16 47.91 26.69
N SER A 186 25.60 47.64 25.46
CA SER A 186 26.61 48.16 24.52
C SER A 186 28.08 47.87 24.89
N THR A 187 28.59 46.67 24.52
CA THR A 187 30.02 46.51 24.16
C THR A 187 30.28 45.26 23.29
N ALA A 188 30.67 45.49 22.04
CA ALA A 188 31.66 44.71 21.27
C ALA A 188 32.89 45.65 21.09
N PRO A 189 34.11 45.27 20.63
CA PRO A 189 34.44 44.18 19.69
C PRO A 189 35.84 43.50 19.88
N GLY A 190 36.23 42.60 18.96
CA GLY A 190 37.63 42.55 18.48
C GLY A 190 38.31 41.17 18.28
N GLY A 191 38.90 40.99 17.09
CA GLY A 191 40.01 40.06 16.79
C GLY A 191 39.61 38.80 16.00
N SER A 192 39.85 38.53 14.69
CA SER A 192 40.87 38.87 13.67
C SER A 192 41.73 37.64 13.27
N VAL A 193 41.67 37.30 11.95
CA VAL A 193 42.58 36.55 11.03
C VAL A 193 42.82 35.02 11.11
N SER A 194 42.21 34.28 10.15
CA SER A 194 42.73 33.42 9.03
C SER A 194 44.22 32.94 8.97
N PRO A 195 44.64 32.04 8.04
CA PRO A 195 44.26 30.64 7.76
C PRO A 195 45.49 29.68 7.73
N GLY A 196 45.27 28.36 7.89
CA GLY A 196 46.31 27.33 7.75
C GLY A 196 46.02 26.36 6.63
N ALA A 197 46.78 26.45 5.54
CA ALA A 197 46.82 25.49 4.45
C ALA A 197 47.92 24.44 4.67
N GLY A 198 47.69 23.22 4.17
CA GLY A 198 48.75 22.26 3.85
C GLY A 198 48.46 20.83 4.28
N GLY A 199 48.62 19.88 3.36
CA GLY A 199 48.84 18.48 3.73
C GLY A 199 48.27 17.43 2.78
N ASN A 200 48.96 17.21 1.68
CA ASN A 200 48.78 16.09 0.76
C ASN A 200 48.99 14.74 1.48
N GLY A 201 48.22 13.70 1.15
CA GLY A 201 48.43 12.35 1.66
C GLY A 201 47.60 11.31 0.91
N GLY A 202 48.19 10.70 -0.11
CA GLY A 202 47.63 9.52 -0.77
C GLY A 202 47.67 8.29 0.15
N GLY A 203 46.67 7.43 -0.01
CA GLY A 203 46.55 6.15 0.69
C GLY A 203 45.60 5.27 -0.09
N GLU A 204 46.19 4.35 -0.84
CA GLU A 204 45.53 3.30 -1.58
C GLU A 204 44.85 2.29 -0.64
N GLU A 205 43.90 1.55 -1.22
CA GLU A 205 43.46 0.19 -0.83
C GLU A 205 42.46 0.05 0.32
N GLY A 206 41.20 -0.12 -0.09
CA GLY A 206 40.10 -0.61 0.74
C GLY A 206 39.03 -1.27 -0.11
N GLY A 207 39.44 -2.18 -1.00
CA GLY A 207 38.54 -2.97 -1.83
C GLY A 207 37.72 -3.95 -0.99
N LEU A 208 36.44 -3.65 -0.81
CA LEU A 208 35.45 -4.61 -0.35
C LEU A 208 34.87 -5.35 -1.57
N PRO A 209 34.57 -6.66 -1.46
CA PRO A 209 34.27 -7.48 -2.62
C PRO A 209 32.97 -7.05 -3.31
N LEU A 210 33.07 -6.64 -4.57
CA LEU A 210 31.99 -6.79 -5.55
C LEU A 210 31.74 -8.29 -5.75
N THR A 211 30.78 -8.84 -5.02
CA THR A 211 30.08 -10.04 -5.46
C THR A 211 28.84 -9.61 -6.23
N GLY A 212 28.95 -9.61 -7.55
CA GLY A 212 27.80 -9.46 -8.43
C GLY A 212 26.94 -10.72 -8.44
N VAL A 213 25.64 -10.53 -8.62
CA VAL A 213 24.81 -11.44 -9.42
C VAL A 213 23.89 -10.57 -10.27
N ALA A 214 24.19 -10.53 -11.57
CA ALA A 214 23.24 -10.15 -12.60
C ALA A 214 22.14 -11.21 -12.64
N GLY A 215 20.97 -10.90 -12.09
CA GLY A 215 19.79 -11.75 -12.13
C GLY A 215 18.96 -11.49 -13.38
N THR A 216 19.48 -11.84 -14.55
CA THR A 216 18.64 -12.06 -15.73
C THR A 216 18.28 -13.55 -15.80
N SER A 217 17.03 -13.85 -16.16
CA SER A 217 16.54 -15.17 -16.64
C SER A 217 15.88 -16.12 -15.63
N ILE A 218 14.68 -15.80 -15.12
CA ILE A 218 13.67 -16.85 -14.84
C ILE A 218 12.30 -16.39 -15.36
N ALA A 219 12.16 -16.38 -16.68
CA ALA A 219 10.88 -16.17 -17.35
C ALA A 219 10.65 -17.23 -18.44
N LEU A 220 11.03 -18.50 -18.21
CA LEU A 220 10.73 -19.61 -19.12
C LEU A 220 10.47 -20.98 -18.42
N THR A 221 10.14 -20.99 -17.12
CA THR A 221 9.79 -22.23 -16.38
C THR A 221 8.32 -22.30 -15.95
N GLY A 222 7.46 -21.37 -16.35
CA GLY A 222 6.02 -21.39 -16.03
C GLY A 222 5.17 -22.28 -16.95
N LEU A 223 5.48 -22.33 -18.25
CA LEU A 223 4.67 -23.07 -19.23
C LEU A 223 4.86 -24.60 -19.17
N ALA A 224 5.99 -25.09 -18.66
CA ALA A 224 6.24 -26.53 -18.52
C ALA A 224 5.39 -27.18 -17.42
N LEU A 225 5.06 -26.45 -16.34
CA LEU A 225 4.28 -26.99 -15.23
C LEU A 225 2.80 -27.16 -15.58
N ILE A 226 2.23 -26.27 -16.41
CA ILE A 226 0.81 -26.34 -16.82
C ILE A 226 0.58 -27.49 -17.81
N ALA A 227 1.49 -27.69 -18.77
CA ALA A 227 1.41 -28.83 -19.70
C ALA A 227 1.66 -30.18 -19.00
N GLY A 228 2.61 -30.23 -18.06
CA GLY A 228 2.87 -31.42 -17.24
C GLY A 228 1.69 -31.80 -16.36
N GLY A 229 1.04 -30.81 -15.73
CA GLY A 229 -0.14 -31.02 -14.89
C GLY A 229 -1.35 -31.58 -15.65
N ALA A 230 -1.67 -31.02 -16.82
CA ALA A 230 -2.76 -31.51 -17.67
C ALA A 230 -2.50 -32.93 -18.20
N GLY A 231 -1.25 -33.24 -18.57
CA GLY A 231 -0.85 -34.58 -19.00
C GLY A 231 -1.02 -35.64 -17.92
N LEU A 232 -0.61 -35.33 -16.68
CA LEU A 232 -0.75 -36.25 -15.53
C LEU A 232 -2.22 -36.54 -15.17
N VAL A 233 -3.11 -35.54 -15.25
CA VAL A 233 -4.54 -35.72 -15.02
C VAL A 233 -5.19 -36.57 -16.13
N TRP A 234 -4.79 -36.38 -17.39
CA TRP A 234 -5.28 -37.19 -18.50
C TRP A 234 -4.81 -38.65 -18.43
N LEU A 235 -3.54 -38.88 -18.11
CA LEU A 235 -2.99 -40.23 -17.90
C LEU A 235 -3.65 -40.97 -16.74
N ARG A 236 -4.02 -40.27 -15.66
CA ARG A 236 -4.75 -40.85 -14.53
C ARG A 236 -6.18 -41.27 -14.92
N ARG A 237 -6.92 -40.40 -15.61
CA ARG A 237 -8.28 -40.73 -16.11
C ARG A 237 -8.29 -41.89 -17.10
N ARG A 238 -7.22 -42.10 -17.86
CA ARG A 238 -7.10 -43.25 -18.77
C ARG A 238 -6.85 -44.57 -18.04
N ARG A 239 -6.19 -44.53 -16.87
CA ARG A 239 -5.90 -45.73 -16.06
C ARG A 239 -7.11 -46.21 -15.27
N ASP A 240 -8.03 -45.32 -14.93
CA ASP A 240 -9.26 -45.63 -14.20
C ASP A 240 -10.37 -46.23 -15.09
N ASN A 241 -10.14 -46.34 -16.40
CA ASN A 241 -11.06 -46.93 -17.38
C ASN A 241 -10.72 -48.40 -17.75
N ILE A 242 -9.92 -49.09 -16.95
CA ILE A 242 -9.66 -50.53 -17.14
C ILE A 242 -10.73 -51.32 -16.38
N THR A 243 -11.76 -51.74 -17.09
CA THR A 243 -12.75 -52.71 -16.59
C THR A 243 -12.07 -54.08 -16.54
N PHE A 244 -11.89 -54.62 -15.32
CA PHE A 244 -11.50 -56.02 -15.15
C PHE A 244 -12.68 -56.91 -15.53
N THR A 245 -12.62 -57.51 -16.72
CA THR A 245 -13.45 -58.68 -17.04
C THR A 245 -12.89 -59.87 -16.28
N SER A 246 -13.67 -60.37 -15.32
CA SER A 246 -13.42 -61.65 -14.63
C SER A 246 -13.64 -62.85 -15.55
#